data_AF-A0A929EBC1-F1
#
_entry.id   AF-A0A929EBC1-F1
#
_cell.length_a   1.000
_cell.length_b   1.000
_cell.length_c   1.000
_cell.angle_alpha   90.00
_cell.angle_beta   90.00
_cell.angle_gamma   90.00
#
_symmetry.space_group_name_H-M   'P 1'
#
loop_
_entity.id
_entity.type
_entity.pdbx_description
1 polymer ?
#
loop_
_entity_poly.entity_id
_entity_poly.type
_entity_poly.pdbx_seq_one_letter_code
_entity_poly.pdbx_strand_id
1 'polypeptide(L)'
;MAQAGIHGFVGMAVRKWTPKKEWLMLGIVLGNMLPDMDALAVAYATLSGMDTHGLHRTFTHSIVTIIGLVIVFYLIAAATKRARIGNLGLGLGIGMLMHALLDLAIWFRGVEIFWPFYGEVNFWTGFTPPAWWYNKFESAAEFLLIALFFVLLATLARKQGTDGDFLKKLKTWTWVQFGLFVIFLVLVYTWDGYFIPYGALYILSLGLALGITIRMRKTVEAIT
;
A
#
# COMPACT_ATOMS: atom_id res chain seq x y z
N MET A 1 4.10 6.55 8.62
CA MET A 1 4.98 5.79 7.71
C MET A 1 4.08 4.90 6.90
N ALA A 2 4.34 4.86 5.61
CA ALA A 2 3.54 4.17 4.65
C ALA A 2 4.00 2.70 4.55
N GLN A 3 3.07 1.73 4.56
CA GLN A 3 3.35 0.30 4.84
C GLN A 3 2.85 -0.65 3.74
N ALA A 4 3.19 -0.31 2.51
CA ALA A 4 2.66 -0.90 1.29
C ALA A 4 2.79 -2.43 1.24
N GLY A 5 3.86 -3.00 1.82
CA GLY A 5 4.09 -4.44 1.86
C GLY A 5 2.98 -5.22 2.55
N ILE A 6 2.64 -4.85 3.79
CA ILE A 6 1.58 -5.51 4.56
C ILE A 6 0.19 -5.19 4.02
N HIS A 7 -0.03 -3.98 3.52
CA HIS A 7 -1.27 -3.62 2.84
C HIS A 7 -1.50 -4.44 1.56
N GLY A 8 -0.44 -4.68 0.76
CA GLY A 8 -0.49 -5.59 -0.38
C GLY A 8 -0.85 -7.02 0.02
N PHE A 9 -0.30 -7.51 1.14
CA PHE A 9 -0.66 -8.81 1.72
C PHE A 9 -2.12 -8.90 2.13
N VAL A 10 -2.60 -7.94 2.92
CA VAL A 10 -3.98 -7.91 3.43
C VAL A 10 -4.96 -7.75 2.27
N GLY A 11 -4.63 -6.93 1.28
CA GLY A 11 -5.36 -6.84 0.03
C GLY A 11 -5.47 -8.20 -0.67
N MET A 12 -4.39 -8.97 -0.76
CA MET A 12 -4.43 -10.32 -1.34
C MET A 12 -5.11 -11.38 -0.47
N ALA A 13 -5.22 -11.17 0.84
CA ALA A 13 -5.81 -12.12 1.78
C ALA A 13 -7.31 -12.33 1.52
N VAL A 14 -8.01 -11.30 1.06
CA VAL A 14 -9.47 -11.35 0.81
C VAL A 14 -9.86 -12.00 -0.53
N ARG A 15 -8.89 -12.50 -1.30
CA ARG A 15 -9.12 -13.06 -2.64
C ARG A 15 -10.18 -14.16 -2.68
N LYS A 16 -10.25 -15.01 -1.64
CA LYS A 16 -11.18 -16.15 -1.59
C LYS A 16 -12.64 -15.71 -1.39
N TRP A 17 -12.85 -14.52 -0.84
CA TRP A 17 -14.17 -13.95 -0.60
C TRP A 17 -14.58 -12.93 -1.68
N THR A 18 -13.67 -12.62 -2.60
CA THR A 18 -13.90 -11.62 -3.64
C THR A 18 -14.64 -12.26 -4.83
N PRO A 19 -15.77 -11.70 -5.28
CA PRO A 19 -16.46 -12.18 -6.47
C PRO A 19 -15.56 -12.14 -7.71
N LYS A 20 -15.73 -13.11 -8.62
CA LYS A 20 -14.98 -13.17 -9.88
C LYS A 20 -15.48 -12.11 -10.86
N LYS A 21 -14.96 -10.89 -10.73
CA LYS A 21 -15.22 -9.76 -11.62
C LYS A 21 -13.90 -9.17 -12.12
N GLU A 22 -13.78 -8.97 -13.43
CA GLU A 22 -12.60 -8.37 -14.05
C GLU A 22 -12.28 -7.03 -13.37
N TRP A 23 -11.03 -6.89 -12.94
CA TRP A 23 -10.36 -5.82 -12.23
C TRP A 23 -10.81 -5.53 -10.80
N LEU A 24 -11.78 -6.28 -10.25
CA LEU A 24 -12.20 -6.08 -8.86
C LEU A 24 -11.07 -6.41 -7.88
N MET A 25 -10.50 -7.61 -7.98
CA MET A 25 -9.41 -8.04 -7.09
C MET A 25 -8.15 -7.20 -7.29
N LEU A 26 -7.82 -6.86 -8.54
CA LEU A 26 -6.75 -5.93 -8.85
C LEU A 26 -6.97 -4.59 -8.15
N GLY A 27 -8.19 -4.04 -8.23
CA GLY A 27 -8.57 -2.81 -7.54
C GLY A 27 -8.42 -2.92 -6.03
N ILE A 28 -8.83 -4.03 -5.40
CA ILE A 28 -8.70 -4.23 -3.95
C ILE A 28 -7.24 -4.15 -3.51
N VAL A 29 -6.33 -4.85 -4.20
CA VAL A 29 -4.91 -4.88 -3.83
C VAL A 29 -4.26 -3.51 -4.07
N LEU A 30 -4.54 -2.89 -5.22
CA LEU A 30 -4.03 -1.56 -5.52
C LEU A 30 -4.59 -0.52 -4.55
N GLY A 31 -5.88 -0.56 -4.24
CA GLY A 31 -6.53 0.33 -3.29
C GLY A 31 -5.99 0.18 -1.89
N ASN A 32 -5.54 -1.02 -1.51
CA ASN A 32 -4.92 -1.22 -0.20
C ASN A 32 -3.52 -0.59 -0.15
N MET A 33 -2.77 -0.51 -1.26
CA MET A 33 -1.46 0.14 -1.30
C MET A 33 -1.50 1.62 -1.71
N LEU A 34 -2.62 2.09 -2.28
CA LEU A 34 -2.73 3.42 -2.88
C LEU A 34 -2.61 4.57 -1.86
N PRO A 35 -3.18 4.50 -0.65
CA PRO A 35 -3.11 5.61 0.29
C PRO A 35 -1.68 5.97 0.70
N ASP A 36 -0.79 4.99 0.74
CA ASP A 36 0.65 5.13 0.99
C ASP A 36 1.38 6.00 -0.05
N MET A 37 0.77 6.28 -1.20
CA MET A 37 1.31 7.23 -2.17
C MET A 37 1.32 8.67 -1.67
N ASP A 38 0.64 8.98 -0.56
CA ASP A 38 0.80 10.25 0.14
C ASP A 38 2.25 10.53 0.57
N ALA A 39 3.09 9.50 0.67
CA ALA A 39 4.54 9.63 0.85
C ALA A 39 5.22 10.46 -0.26
N LEU A 40 4.67 10.49 -1.48
CA LEU A 40 5.14 11.38 -2.55
C LEU A 40 4.90 12.85 -2.21
N ALA A 41 3.71 13.16 -1.67
CA ALA A 41 3.37 14.51 -1.25
C ALA A 41 4.24 14.95 -0.06
N VAL A 42 4.43 14.05 0.92
CA VAL A 42 5.33 14.28 2.05
C VAL A 42 6.77 14.51 1.57
N ALA A 43 7.28 13.71 0.65
CA ALA A 43 8.63 13.88 0.12
C ALA A 43 8.79 15.20 -0.64
N TYR A 44 7.83 15.57 -1.48
CA TYR A 44 7.82 16.85 -2.18
C TYR A 44 7.81 18.03 -1.20
N ALA A 45 6.95 17.98 -0.17
CA ALA A 45 6.86 19.01 0.86
C ALA A 45 8.18 19.13 1.64
N THR A 46 8.74 18.00 2.07
CA THR A 46 10.03 17.94 2.77
C THR A 46 11.15 18.57 1.95
N LEU A 47 11.29 18.20 0.67
CA LEU A 47 12.35 18.70 -0.20
C LEU A 47 12.18 20.18 -0.57
N SER A 48 10.94 20.70 -0.52
CA SER A 48 10.63 22.10 -0.82
C SER A 48 10.58 22.98 0.44
N GLY A 49 10.84 22.44 1.63
CA GLY A 49 10.73 23.18 2.89
C GLY A 49 9.30 23.59 3.26
N MET A 50 8.29 22.89 2.72
CA MET A 50 6.88 23.12 3.05
C MET A 50 6.45 22.30 4.27
N ASP A 51 5.32 22.70 4.87
CA ASP A 51 4.70 21.94 5.95
C ASP A 51 4.21 20.57 5.45
N THR A 52 4.52 19.54 6.24
CA THR A 52 4.08 18.16 5.99
C THR A 52 2.85 17.79 6.81
N HIS A 53 2.41 18.65 7.72
CA HIS A 53 1.28 18.38 8.60
C HIS A 53 0.02 18.10 7.78
N GLY A 54 -0.69 17.03 8.12
CA GLY A 54 -1.93 16.65 7.45
C GLY A 54 -1.76 16.23 5.99
N LEU A 55 -0.54 15.98 5.49
CA LEU A 55 -0.34 15.38 4.16
C LEU A 55 -0.45 13.86 4.17
N HIS A 56 -0.16 13.22 5.31
CA HIS A 56 -0.19 11.77 5.49
C HIS A 56 -1.37 11.36 6.36
N ARG A 57 -2.08 10.29 5.98
CA ARG A 57 -3.22 9.71 6.73
C ARG A 57 -4.45 10.63 6.85
N THR A 58 -4.65 11.48 5.86
CA THR A 58 -5.76 12.45 5.78
C THR A 58 -6.61 12.20 4.53
N PHE A 59 -6.40 12.96 3.46
CA PHE A 59 -7.16 12.93 2.23
C PHE A 59 -7.27 11.52 1.64
N THR A 60 -6.15 10.78 1.56
CA THR A 60 -6.06 9.43 0.99
C THR A 60 -6.73 8.35 1.83
N HIS A 61 -6.98 8.62 3.11
CA HIS A 61 -7.60 7.67 4.06
C HIS A 61 -9.05 8.02 4.39
N SER A 62 -9.55 9.15 3.89
CA SER A 62 -10.91 9.62 4.15
C SER A 62 -11.98 8.83 3.41
N ILE A 63 -13.06 8.48 4.11
CA ILE A 63 -14.27 7.88 3.52
C ILE A 63 -14.86 8.78 2.43
N VAL A 64 -14.77 10.11 2.59
CA VAL A 64 -15.28 11.07 1.59
C VAL A 64 -14.53 10.90 0.27
N THR A 65 -13.19 10.85 0.33
CA THR A 65 -12.34 10.62 -0.84
C THR A 65 -12.57 9.25 -1.44
N ILE A 66 -12.68 8.21 -0.60
CA ILE A 66 -12.92 6.83 -1.03
C ILE A 66 -14.25 6.74 -1.80
N ILE A 67 -15.34 7.28 -1.25
CA ILE A 67 -16.65 7.29 -1.91
C ILE A 67 -16.61 8.10 -3.21
N GLY A 68 -15.99 9.29 -3.18
CA GLY A 68 -15.82 10.13 -4.37
C GLY A 68 -15.10 9.40 -5.50
N LEU A 69 -14.02 8.67 -5.19
CA LEU A 69 -13.27 7.86 -6.14
C LEU A 69 -14.16 6.78 -6.76
N VAL A 70 -14.91 6.03 -5.95
CA VAL A 70 -15.83 4.99 -6.44
C VAL A 70 -16.88 5.58 -7.37
N ILE A 71 -17.46 6.74 -7.03
CA ILE A 71 -18.44 7.45 -7.87
C ILE A 71 -17.82 7.86 -9.21
N VAL A 72 -16.61 8.44 -9.21
CA VAL A 72 -15.92 8.84 -10.45
C VAL A 72 -15.73 7.65 -11.38
N PHE A 73 -15.20 6.53 -10.87
CA PHE A 73 -15.02 5.32 -11.68
C PHE A 73 -16.33 4.72 -12.16
N TYR A 74 -17.39 4.77 -11.34
CA TYR A 74 -18.73 4.34 -11.74
C TYR A 74 -19.26 5.18 -12.91
N LEU A 75 -19.14 6.51 -12.84
CA LEU A 75 -19.56 7.42 -13.91
C LEU A 75 -18.77 7.18 -15.19
N ILE A 76 -17.44 7.00 -15.10
CA ILE A 76 -16.60 6.65 -16.25
C ILE A 76 -17.03 5.31 -16.85
N ALA A 77 -17.32 4.30 -16.02
CA ALA A 77 -17.77 2.99 -16.47
C ALA A 77 -19.13 3.07 -17.19
N ALA A 78 -20.06 3.88 -16.68
CA ALA A 78 -21.36 4.14 -17.30
C ALA A 78 -21.20 4.85 -18.65
N ALA A 79 -20.41 5.92 -18.71
CA ALA A 79 -20.16 6.70 -19.92
C ALA A 79 -19.45 5.87 -21.01
N THR A 80 -18.49 5.03 -20.63
CA THR A 80 -17.70 4.21 -21.56
C THR A 80 -18.31 2.83 -21.83
N LYS A 81 -19.37 2.45 -21.11
CA LYS A 81 -20.00 1.12 -21.13
C LYS A 81 -19.00 -0.03 -20.85
N ARG A 82 -18.01 0.21 -19.96
CA ARG A 82 -16.96 -0.76 -19.62
C ARG A 82 -17.04 -1.15 -18.14
N ALA A 83 -17.76 -2.24 -17.84
CA ALA A 83 -18.00 -2.70 -16.48
C ALA A 83 -16.71 -2.91 -15.64
N ARG A 84 -15.62 -3.36 -16.28
CA ARG A 84 -14.31 -3.55 -15.62
C ARG A 84 -13.75 -2.27 -14.98
N ILE A 85 -14.06 -1.09 -15.53
CA ILE A 85 -13.65 0.19 -14.94
C ILE A 85 -14.41 0.43 -13.63
N GLY A 86 -15.70 0.13 -13.60
CA GLY A 86 -16.51 0.23 -12.39
C GLY A 86 -16.06 -0.77 -11.32
N ASN A 87 -15.72 -1.99 -11.72
CA ASN A 87 -15.15 -3.00 -10.82
C ASN A 87 -13.79 -2.56 -10.24
N LEU A 88 -12.93 -1.96 -11.06
CA LEU A 88 -11.65 -1.40 -10.61
C LEU A 88 -11.89 -0.30 -9.56
N GLY A 89 -12.80 0.64 -9.83
CA GLY A 89 -13.15 1.70 -8.89
C GLY A 89 -13.71 1.20 -7.57
N LEU A 90 -14.65 0.25 -7.63
CA LEU A 90 -15.20 -0.41 -6.44
C LEU A 90 -14.09 -1.12 -5.66
N GLY A 91 -13.21 -1.84 -6.36
CA GLY A 91 -12.07 -2.52 -5.75
C GLY A 91 -11.12 -1.53 -5.07
N LEU A 92 -10.76 -0.43 -5.74
CA LEU A 92 -9.93 0.62 -5.17
C LEU A 92 -10.55 1.16 -3.88
N GLY A 93 -11.86 1.44 -3.88
CA GLY A 93 -12.55 1.94 -2.70
C GLY A 93 -12.56 0.95 -1.54
N ILE A 94 -12.84 -0.34 -1.81
CA ILE A 94 -12.75 -1.40 -0.80
C ILE A 94 -11.32 -1.50 -0.25
N GLY A 95 -10.32 -1.50 -1.12
CA GLY A 95 -8.91 -1.57 -0.74
C GLY A 95 -8.48 -0.39 0.13
N MET A 96 -8.83 0.84 -0.24
CA MET A 96 -8.50 2.04 0.53
C MET A 96 -9.19 2.06 1.89
N LEU A 97 -10.43 1.58 1.97
CA LEU A 97 -11.12 1.43 3.25
C LEU A 97 -10.41 0.38 4.13
N MET A 98 -10.04 -0.77 3.55
CA MET A 98 -9.27 -1.79 4.27
C MET A 98 -7.93 -1.25 4.77
N HIS A 99 -7.24 -0.44 3.96
CA HIS A 99 -6.01 0.24 4.35
C HIS A 99 -6.23 1.12 5.57
N ALA A 100 -7.18 2.06 5.50
CA ALA A 100 -7.46 2.99 6.59
C ALA A 100 -7.87 2.27 7.90
N LEU A 101 -8.65 1.21 7.79
CA LEU A 101 -9.03 0.38 8.95
C LEU A 101 -7.83 -0.38 9.53
N LEU A 102 -6.93 -0.88 8.69
CA LEU A 102 -5.71 -1.53 9.15
C LEU A 102 -4.82 -0.53 9.90
N ASP A 103 -4.62 0.66 9.34
CA ASP A 103 -3.84 1.73 9.97
C ASP A 103 -4.34 2.10 11.37
N LEU A 104 -5.66 2.21 11.53
CA LEU A 104 -6.29 2.41 12.84
C LEU A 104 -5.99 1.25 13.79
N ALA A 105 -6.08 0.02 13.29
CA ALA A 105 -5.95 -1.17 14.10
C ALA A 105 -4.52 -1.49 14.51
N ILE A 106 -3.48 -1.17 13.72
CA ILE A 106 -2.12 -1.65 14.00
C ILE A 106 -1.02 -0.57 14.06
N TRP A 107 -1.25 0.67 13.59
CA TRP A 107 -0.17 1.67 13.47
C TRP A 107 0.00 2.67 14.58
N PHE A 108 -0.58 2.43 15.76
CA PHE A 108 -0.32 3.20 16.98
C PHE A 108 -0.37 4.73 16.80
N ARG A 109 -1.16 5.18 15.82
CA ARG A 109 -1.36 6.55 15.37
C ARG A 109 -2.79 6.62 14.88
N GLY A 110 -3.38 7.80 14.82
CA GLY A 110 -4.73 7.94 14.31
C GLY A 110 -4.78 8.29 12.83
N VAL A 111 -6.00 8.22 12.30
CA VAL A 111 -6.31 8.44 10.89
C VAL A 111 -7.47 9.43 10.83
N GLU A 112 -7.39 10.43 9.96
CA GLU A 112 -8.49 11.37 9.75
C GLU A 112 -9.53 10.76 8.78
N ILE A 113 -10.14 9.65 9.18
CA ILE A 113 -11.05 8.84 8.34
C ILE A 113 -12.30 9.61 7.87
N PHE A 114 -12.64 10.71 8.55
CA PHE A 114 -13.77 11.58 8.23
C PHE A 114 -13.35 12.97 7.72
N TRP A 115 -12.08 13.17 7.35
CA TRP A 115 -11.62 14.42 6.74
C TRP A 115 -12.49 14.78 5.52
N PRO A 116 -12.86 16.06 5.31
CA PRO A 116 -12.42 17.26 6.03
C PRO A 116 -13.32 17.68 7.20
N PHE A 117 -14.26 16.84 7.64
CA PHE A 117 -15.34 17.27 8.54
C PHE A 117 -15.04 17.06 10.03
N TYR A 118 -14.24 16.03 10.36
CA TYR A 118 -13.89 15.69 11.74
C TYR A 118 -12.39 15.41 11.86
N GLY A 119 -11.90 15.44 13.10
CA GLY A 119 -10.49 15.19 13.42
C GLY A 119 -10.08 13.72 13.37
N GLU A 120 -8.86 13.48 13.83
CA GLU A 120 -8.21 12.18 13.89
C GLU A 120 -8.97 11.18 14.79
N VAL A 121 -9.15 9.96 14.29
CA VAL A 121 -9.59 8.81 15.09
C VAL A 121 -8.34 8.02 15.48
N ASN A 122 -8.10 7.79 16.77
CA ASN A 122 -6.91 7.08 17.26
C ASN A 122 -7.26 6.04 18.33
N PHE A 123 -7.21 4.76 17.99
CA PHE A 123 -7.47 3.63 18.91
C PHE A 123 -6.39 3.43 19.97
N TRP A 124 -5.24 4.08 19.80
CA TRP A 124 -4.05 3.92 20.64
C TRP A 124 -3.80 5.15 21.51
N THR A 125 -4.83 5.98 21.72
CA THR A 125 -4.75 7.14 22.60
C THR A 125 -4.31 6.70 24.00
N GLY A 126 -3.20 7.27 24.49
CA GLY A 126 -2.60 6.90 25.79
C GLY A 126 -1.61 5.74 25.74
N PHE A 127 -1.37 5.14 24.57
CA PHE A 127 -0.31 4.15 24.36
C PHE A 127 0.89 4.78 23.67
N THR A 128 2.09 4.52 24.19
CA THR A 128 3.36 4.95 23.58
C THR A 128 4.13 3.71 23.12
N PRO A 129 4.32 3.52 21.80
CA PRO A 129 5.11 2.41 21.30
C PRO A 129 6.56 2.47 21.80
N PRO A 130 7.23 1.33 22.00
CA PRO A 130 8.63 1.31 22.38
C PRO A 130 9.53 2.06 21.37
N ALA A 131 10.54 2.77 21.87
CA ALA A 131 11.43 3.59 21.04
C ALA A 131 12.27 2.78 20.04
N TRP A 132 12.46 1.48 20.26
CA TRP A 132 13.14 0.61 19.30
C TRP A 132 12.25 0.27 18.08
N TRP A 133 10.93 0.38 18.23
CA TRP A 133 9.94 0.12 17.19
C TRP A 133 9.63 1.39 16.40
N TYR A 134 9.22 2.43 17.11
CA TYR A 134 8.66 3.66 16.54
C TYR A 134 9.68 4.39 15.68
N ASN A 135 9.35 4.65 14.41
CA ASN A 135 10.26 5.27 13.45
C ASN A 135 11.63 4.58 13.34
N LYS A 136 11.73 3.28 13.62
CA LYS A 136 13.00 2.53 13.49
C LYS A 136 12.76 1.16 12.86
N PHE A 137 12.45 0.15 13.68
CA PHE A 137 12.23 -1.21 13.19
C PHE A 137 11.17 -1.25 12.10
N GLU A 138 10.08 -0.49 12.27
CA GLU A 138 8.98 -0.44 11.29
C GLU A 138 9.44 0.02 9.90
N SER A 139 10.40 0.95 9.81
CA SER A 139 11.00 1.38 8.54
C SER A 139 11.74 0.25 7.84
N ALA A 140 12.58 -0.47 8.59
CA ALA A 140 13.31 -1.61 8.02
C ALA A 140 12.34 -2.72 7.60
N ALA A 141 11.40 -3.06 8.49
CA ALA A 141 10.42 -4.13 8.29
C ALA A 141 9.57 -3.94 7.03
N GLU A 142 9.34 -2.70 6.59
CA GLU A 142 8.59 -2.43 5.37
C GLU A 142 9.22 -3.07 4.13
N PHE A 143 10.55 -3.00 3.96
CA PHE A 143 11.22 -3.67 2.84
C PHE A 143 11.09 -5.19 2.92
N LEU A 144 11.11 -5.76 4.13
CA LEU A 144 10.84 -7.18 4.35
C LEU A 144 9.42 -7.53 3.92
N LEU A 145 8.42 -6.73 4.30
CA LEU A 145 7.02 -6.95 3.96
C LEU A 145 6.78 -6.87 2.45
N ILE A 146 7.42 -5.93 1.75
CA ILE A 146 7.38 -5.86 0.28
C ILE A 146 8.03 -7.11 -0.34
N ALA A 147 9.20 -7.54 0.17
CA ALA A 147 9.86 -8.75 -0.31
C ALA A 147 8.95 -9.99 -0.17
N LEU A 148 8.33 -10.14 1.00
CA LEU A 148 7.39 -11.20 1.29
C LEU A 148 6.15 -11.12 0.40
N PHE A 149 5.66 -9.91 0.10
CA PHE A 149 4.53 -9.73 -0.81
C PHE A 149 4.89 -10.21 -2.23
N PHE A 150 6.11 -9.95 -2.69
CA PHE A 150 6.60 -10.52 -3.96
C PHE A 150 6.74 -12.04 -3.92
N VAL A 151 7.16 -12.62 -2.79
CA VAL A 151 7.16 -14.08 -2.61
C VAL A 151 5.75 -14.65 -2.72
N LEU A 152 4.75 -13.99 -2.12
CA LEU A 152 3.35 -14.37 -2.25
C LEU A 152 2.90 -14.37 -3.71
N LEU A 153 3.14 -13.28 -4.45
CA LEU A 153 2.79 -13.20 -5.87
C LEU A 153 3.50 -14.30 -6.69
N ALA A 154 4.77 -14.56 -6.43
CA ALA A 154 5.53 -15.63 -7.10
C ALA A 154 4.91 -17.01 -6.84
N THR A 155 4.48 -17.25 -5.59
CA THR A 155 3.87 -18.53 -5.17
C THR A 155 2.52 -18.73 -5.84
N LEU A 156 1.70 -17.68 -5.89
CA LEU A 156 0.40 -17.72 -6.55
C LEU A 156 0.54 -17.92 -8.07
N ALA A 157 1.44 -17.18 -8.70
CA ALA A 157 1.74 -17.30 -10.12
C ALA A 157 2.10 -18.73 -10.51
N ARG A 158 2.99 -19.39 -9.74
CA ARG A 158 3.34 -20.80 -9.94
C ARG A 158 2.15 -21.73 -9.74
N LYS A 159 1.37 -21.52 -8.69
CA LYS A 159 0.21 -22.36 -8.37
C LYS A 159 -0.87 -22.28 -9.45
N GLN A 160 -1.02 -21.12 -10.07
CA GLN A 160 -2.09 -20.82 -11.03
C GLN A 160 -1.64 -20.94 -12.49
N GLY A 161 -0.34 -21.16 -12.74
CA GLY A 161 0.22 -21.18 -14.09
C GLY A 161 0.17 -19.82 -14.79
N THR A 162 0.23 -18.72 -14.03
CA THR A 162 0.18 -17.34 -14.53
C THR A 162 1.54 -16.66 -14.44
N ASP A 163 1.79 -15.66 -15.30
CA ASP A 163 2.94 -14.74 -15.25
C ASP A 163 4.34 -15.43 -15.12
N GLY A 164 4.47 -16.64 -15.65
CA GLY A 164 5.70 -17.44 -15.53
C GLY A 164 6.95 -16.76 -16.13
N ASP A 165 6.75 -15.98 -17.20
CA ASP A 165 7.79 -15.20 -17.87
C ASP A 165 8.37 -14.10 -16.97
N PHE A 166 7.59 -13.62 -16.00
CA PHE A 166 7.99 -12.52 -15.11
C PHE A 166 8.64 -13.01 -13.80
N LEU A 167 8.52 -14.29 -13.45
CA LEU A 167 9.00 -14.84 -12.17
C LEU A 167 10.49 -14.61 -11.91
N LYS A 168 11.33 -14.65 -12.95
CA LYS A 168 12.77 -14.37 -12.81
C LYS A 168 13.03 -12.93 -12.38
N LYS A 169 12.33 -11.97 -13.00
CA LYS A 169 12.45 -10.54 -12.68
C LYS A 169 11.87 -10.24 -11.30
N LEU A 170 10.73 -10.84 -10.96
CA LEU A 170 10.14 -10.76 -9.62
C LEU A 170 11.12 -11.24 -8.55
N LYS A 171 11.78 -12.39 -8.76
CA LYS A 171 12.79 -12.94 -7.84
C LYS A 171 13.95 -11.97 -7.62
N THR A 172 14.43 -11.29 -8.67
CA THR A 172 15.46 -10.26 -8.52
C THR A 172 15.00 -9.13 -7.62
N TRP A 173 13.80 -8.59 -7.86
CA TRP A 173 13.25 -7.53 -7.01
C TRP A 173 13.01 -7.99 -5.58
N THR A 174 12.55 -9.22 -5.35
CA THR A 174 12.44 -9.81 -4.01
C THR A 174 13.79 -9.78 -3.27
N TRP A 175 14.88 -10.18 -3.92
CA TRP A 175 16.21 -10.14 -3.30
C TRP A 175 16.72 -8.73 -3.06
N VAL A 176 16.42 -7.78 -3.95
CA VAL A 176 16.72 -6.36 -3.72
C VAL A 176 16.02 -5.87 -2.46
N GLN A 177 14.73 -6.18 -2.29
CA GLN A 177 13.97 -5.77 -1.09
C GLN A 177 14.50 -6.43 0.19
N PHE A 178 14.89 -7.71 0.16
CA PHE A 178 15.57 -8.35 1.30
C PHE A 178 16.92 -7.69 1.63
N GLY A 179 17.70 -7.31 0.61
CA GLY A 179 18.94 -6.58 0.81
C GLY A 179 18.70 -5.21 1.46
N LEU A 180 17.69 -4.47 0.99
CA LEU A 180 17.27 -3.21 1.60
C LEU A 180 16.84 -3.40 3.06
N PHE A 181 16.08 -4.45 3.37
CA PHE A 181 15.74 -4.77 4.76
C PHE A 181 16.98 -4.92 5.64
N VAL A 182 17.97 -5.72 5.24
CA VAL A 182 19.19 -5.94 6.03
C VAL A 182 19.99 -4.65 6.19
N ILE A 183 20.13 -3.85 5.13
CA ILE A 183 20.84 -2.57 5.18
C ILE A 183 20.14 -1.61 6.14
N PHE A 184 18.83 -1.41 5.97
CA PHE A 184 18.08 -0.46 6.81
C PHE A 184 17.88 -0.96 8.23
N LEU A 185 17.86 -2.27 8.48
CA LEU A 185 17.85 -2.82 9.83
C LEU A 185 19.07 -2.35 10.64
N VAL A 186 20.23 -2.19 10.01
CA VAL A 186 21.41 -1.62 10.67
C VAL A 186 21.30 -0.09 10.73
N LEU A 187 21.03 0.56 9.59
CA LEU A 187 21.08 2.03 9.49
C LEU A 187 20.14 2.74 10.45
N VAL A 188 18.91 2.22 10.66
CA VAL A 188 17.91 2.85 11.55
C VAL A 188 18.36 2.93 13.02
N TYR A 189 19.38 2.13 13.42
CA TYR A 189 19.93 2.15 14.77
C TYR A 189 21.31 2.79 14.87
N THR A 190 21.98 3.05 13.75
CA THR A 190 23.37 3.55 13.74
C THR A 190 23.53 4.95 13.16
N TRP A 191 22.56 5.46 12.40
CA TRP A 191 22.70 6.76 11.73
C TRP A 191 21.40 7.56 11.68
N ASP A 192 21.37 8.72 12.32
CA ASP A 192 20.18 9.58 12.38
C ASP A 192 19.74 10.15 11.02
N GLY A 193 20.64 10.21 10.03
CA GLY A 193 20.35 10.71 8.68
C GLY A 193 19.70 9.68 7.75
N TYR A 194 19.36 8.48 8.23
CA TYR A 194 18.87 7.38 7.40
C TYR A 194 17.54 7.70 6.67
N PHE A 195 16.74 8.64 7.18
CA PHE A 195 15.39 8.92 6.69
C PHE A 195 15.35 9.43 5.24
N ILE A 196 16.39 10.15 4.78
CA ILE A 196 16.46 10.64 3.39
C ILE A 196 16.63 9.47 2.41
N PRO A 197 17.69 8.63 2.50
CA PRO A 197 17.83 7.48 1.61
C PRO A 197 16.71 6.47 1.81
N TYR A 198 16.18 6.33 3.03
CA TYR A 198 14.99 5.52 3.30
C TYR A 198 13.81 6.00 2.46
N GLY A 199 13.42 7.27 2.57
CA GLY A 199 12.26 7.82 1.87
C GLY A 199 12.37 7.66 0.35
N ALA A 200 13.55 7.93 -0.20
CA ALA A 200 13.79 7.75 -1.64
C ALA A 200 13.63 6.29 -2.09
N LEU A 201 14.25 5.35 -1.38
CA LEU A 201 14.17 3.92 -1.71
C LEU A 201 12.80 3.33 -1.40
N TYR A 202 12.11 3.83 -0.38
CA TYR A 202 10.74 3.47 -0.05
C TYR A 202 9.79 3.86 -1.20
N ILE A 203 9.86 5.10 -1.70
CA ILE A 203 9.04 5.55 -2.82
C ILE A 203 9.28 4.70 -4.08
N LEU A 204 10.55 4.38 -4.37
CA LEU A 204 10.90 3.47 -5.45
C LEU A 204 10.26 2.08 -5.23
N SER A 205 10.36 1.53 -4.03
CA SER A 205 9.83 0.22 -3.66
C SER A 205 8.29 0.18 -3.72
N LEU A 206 7.61 1.24 -3.28
CA LEU A 206 6.16 1.40 -3.42
C LEU A 206 5.76 1.43 -4.90
N GLY A 207 6.44 2.23 -5.72
CA GLY A 207 6.22 2.27 -7.17
C GLY A 207 6.44 0.90 -7.84
N LEU A 208 7.47 0.17 -7.43
CA LEU A 208 7.72 -1.20 -7.87
C LEU A 208 6.59 -2.14 -7.44
N ALA A 209 6.10 -2.06 -6.20
CA ALA A 209 5.03 -2.91 -5.71
C ALA A 209 3.72 -2.70 -6.47
N LEU A 210 3.33 -1.45 -6.71
CA LEU A 210 2.18 -1.08 -7.55
C LEU A 210 2.37 -1.59 -8.98
N GLY A 211 3.51 -1.30 -9.61
CA GLY A 211 3.81 -1.69 -10.98
C GLY A 211 3.84 -3.21 -11.19
N ILE A 212 4.42 -3.95 -10.24
CA ILE A 212 4.45 -5.42 -10.25
C ILE A 212 3.04 -5.98 -10.09
N THR A 213 2.24 -5.43 -9.18
CA THR A 213 0.83 -5.83 -8.99
C THR A 213 0.03 -5.68 -10.28
N ILE A 214 0.18 -4.55 -10.99
CA ILE A 214 -0.45 -4.31 -12.30
C ILE A 214 0.09 -5.28 -13.36
N ARG A 215 1.41 -5.49 -13.43
CA ARG A 215 2.04 -6.41 -14.40
C ARG A 215 1.56 -7.84 -14.19
N MET A 216 1.37 -8.25 -12.94
CA MET A 216 0.93 -9.59 -12.55
C MET A 216 -0.59 -9.66 -12.32
N ARG A 217 -1.38 -8.79 -12.97
CA ARG A 217 -2.85 -8.79 -12.81
C ARG A 217 -3.49 -10.16 -13.04
N LYS A 218 -2.95 -10.98 -13.96
CA LYS A 218 -3.47 -12.34 -14.21
C LYS A 218 -3.35 -13.21 -12.96
N THR A 219 -2.23 -13.14 -12.27
CA THR A 219 -2.02 -13.80 -10.97
C THR A 219 -2.91 -13.22 -9.87
N VAL A 220 -3.03 -11.90 -9.80
CA VAL A 220 -3.87 -11.23 -8.79
C VAL A 220 -5.35 -11.60 -8.96
N GLU A 221 -5.83 -11.64 -10.19
CA GLU A 221 -7.23 -11.93 -10.54
C GLU A 221 -7.55 -13.42 -10.64
N ALA A 222 -6.54 -14.30 -10.66
CA ALA A 222 -6.74 -15.73 -10.65
C ALA A 222 -7.26 -16.16 -9.27
N ILE A 223 -8.57 -16.04 -9.08
CA ILE A 223 -9.27 -16.51 -7.90
C ILE A 223 -9.63 -17.98 -8.13
N THR A 224 -8.83 -18.87 -7.56
CA THR A 224 -9.22 -20.27 -7.30
C THR A 224 -9.84 -20.38 -5.92
#